data_AF-A0A2E2MIH9-F1
#
_entry.id   AF-A0A2E2MIH9-F1
#
_cell.length_a   1.000
_cell.length_b   1.000
_cell.length_c   1.000
_cell.angle_alpha   90.00
_cell.angle_beta   90.00
_cell.angle_gamma   90.00
#
_symmetry.space_group_name_H-M   'P 1'
#
loop_
_entity.id
_entity.type
_entity.pdbx_description
1 polymer ?
#
loop_
_entity_poly.entity_id
_entity_poly.type
_entity_poly.pdbx_seq_one_letter_code
_entity_poly.pdbx_strand_id
1 'polypeptide(L)'
;MELRLNRAAEAAVPKAKSLFVDAISAMTVDDAKDILNGPKDAATQYFRSKMSAPLAADMKPIIDTQLSEVGAIAAYDKMMGQYKSLPFVPDVKANLTDHVLTKAIDGVFLYLGREEAAIRENPAKRTTELLQNVFAK
;
A
#
# COMPACT_ATOMS: atom_id res chain seq x y z
N MET A 1 0.41 22.54 -3.87
CA MET A 1 -0.12 21.16 -3.89
C MET A 1 1.02 20.16 -3.75
N GLU A 2 2.05 20.22 -4.60
CA GLU A 2 3.17 19.25 -4.65
C GLU A 2 3.97 19.12 -3.33
N LEU A 3 4.36 20.22 -2.68
CA LEU A 3 5.13 20.18 -1.42
C LEU A 3 4.42 19.45 -0.27
N ARG A 4 3.09 19.53 -0.22
CA ARG A 4 2.29 18.93 0.86
C ARG A 4 2.05 17.44 0.61
N LEU A 5 1.79 17.07 -0.65
CA LEU A 5 1.73 15.69 -1.09
C LEU A 5 3.06 14.95 -0.86
N ASN A 6 4.18 15.62 -1.13
CA ASN A 6 5.52 15.05 -0.89
C ASN A 6 5.79 14.82 0.60
N ARG A 7 5.39 15.76 1.47
CA ARG A 7 5.54 15.60 2.93
C ARG A 7 4.64 14.49 3.48
N ALA A 8 3.43 14.36 2.94
CA ALA A 8 2.53 13.25 3.24
C ALA A 8 3.13 11.90 2.83
N ALA A 9 3.73 11.83 1.64
CA ALA A 9 4.44 10.64 1.18
C ALA A 9 5.64 10.31 2.08
N GLU A 10 6.45 11.31 2.43
CA GLU A 10 7.62 11.16 3.32
C GLU A 10 7.23 10.61 4.71
N ALA A 11 6.15 11.13 5.30
CA ALA A 11 5.64 10.65 6.58
C ALA A 11 5.08 9.21 6.53
N ALA A 12 4.66 8.73 5.35
CA ALA A 12 4.16 7.37 5.17
C ALA A 12 5.30 6.34 5.01
N VAL A 13 6.50 6.75 4.60
CA VAL A 13 7.63 5.84 4.34
C VAL A 13 8.04 5.00 5.58
N PRO A 14 8.23 5.58 6.78
CA PRO A 14 8.62 4.80 7.95
C PRO A 14 7.57 3.76 8.35
N LYS A 15 6.28 4.11 8.21
CA LYS A 15 5.17 3.20 8.50
C LYS A 15 5.13 2.02 7.52
N ALA A 16 5.23 2.30 6.22
CA ALA A 16 5.29 1.28 5.19
C ALA A 16 6.47 0.32 5.43
N LYS A 17 7.64 0.85 5.82
CA LYS A 17 8.81 0.04 6.18
C LYS A 17 8.53 -0.90 7.35
N SER A 18 7.87 -0.42 8.41
CA SER A 18 7.49 -1.26 9.55
C SER A 18 6.61 -2.43 9.10
N LEU A 19 5.60 -2.16 8.26
CA LEU A 19 4.69 -3.20 7.77
C LEU A 19 5.41 -4.27 6.93
N PHE A 20 6.44 -3.90 6.16
CA PHE A 20 7.27 -4.88 5.47
C PHE A 20 8.07 -5.75 6.46
N VAL A 21 8.67 -5.14 7.49
CA VAL A 21 9.40 -5.88 8.54
C VAL A 21 8.47 -6.84 9.28
N ASP A 22 7.27 -6.40 9.62
CA ASP A 22 6.27 -7.21 10.31
C ASP A 22 5.80 -8.38 9.42
N ALA A 23 5.54 -8.11 8.13
CA ALA A 23 5.15 -9.15 7.18
C ALA A 23 6.25 -10.19 6.94
N ILE A 24 7.52 -9.76 6.89
CA ILE A 24 8.67 -10.68 6.80
C ILE A 24 8.81 -11.49 8.10
N SER A 25 8.65 -10.86 9.26
CA SER A 25 8.79 -11.52 10.56
C SER A 25 7.67 -12.54 10.82
N ALA A 26 6.48 -12.32 10.27
CA ALA A 26 5.36 -13.24 10.32
C ALA A 26 5.38 -14.32 9.21
N MET A 27 6.37 -14.29 8.31
CA MET A 27 6.48 -15.23 7.20
C MET A 27 6.88 -16.60 7.70
N THR A 28 6.07 -17.61 7.38
CA THR A 28 6.39 -19.00 7.68
C THR A 28 7.32 -19.58 6.62
N VAL A 29 7.93 -20.73 6.94
CA VAL A 29 8.75 -21.48 5.98
C VAL A 29 7.91 -21.92 4.76
N ASP A 30 6.63 -22.24 4.97
CA ASP A 30 5.74 -22.64 3.88
C ASP A 30 5.34 -21.45 3.01
N ASP A 31 5.06 -20.27 3.60
CA ASP A 31 4.88 -19.03 2.83
C ASP A 31 6.11 -18.75 1.93
N ALA A 32 7.32 -18.93 2.48
CA ALA A 32 8.55 -18.72 1.72
C ALA A 32 8.71 -19.72 0.56
N LYS A 33 8.32 -20.99 0.76
CA LYS A 33 8.30 -22.00 -0.32
C LYS A 33 7.27 -21.67 -1.38
N ASP A 34 6.08 -21.22 -0.98
CA ASP A 34 5.00 -20.85 -1.89
C ASP A 34 5.39 -19.63 -2.72
N ILE A 35 6.08 -18.65 -2.10
CA ILE A 35 6.67 -17.52 -2.83
C ILE A 35 7.72 -18.01 -3.83
N LEU A 36 8.63 -18.89 -3.41
CA LEU A 36 9.73 -19.39 -4.25
C LEU A 36 9.22 -20.17 -5.47
N ASN A 37 8.28 -21.09 -5.26
CA ASN A 37 7.77 -21.99 -6.29
C ASN A 37 6.54 -21.44 -7.02
N GLY A 38 5.96 -20.35 -6.53
CA GLY A 38 4.76 -19.73 -7.07
C GLY A 38 4.97 -18.91 -8.35
N PRO A 39 3.89 -18.25 -8.82
CA PRO A 39 3.91 -17.42 -10.03
C PRO A 39 4.89 -16.24 -9.91
N LYS A 40 5.12 -15.52 -11.01
CA LYS A 40 6.13 -14.45 -11.09
C LYS A 40 5.92 -13.29 -10.11
N ASP A 41 4.73 -13.19 -9.52
CA ASP A 41 4.29 -12.14 -8.59
C ASP A 41 3.94 -12.69 -7.20
N ALA A 42 4.37 -13.92 -6.86
CA ALA A 42 3.97 -14.58 -5.60
C ALA A 42 4.35 -13.79 -4.35
N ALA A 43 5.54 -13.16 -4.31
CA ALA A 43 5.93 -12.32 -3.18
C ALA A 43 5.02 -11.08 -3.09
N THR A 44 4.70 -10.47 -4.23
CA THR A 44 3.82 -9.33 -4.33
C THR A 44 2.42 -9.66 -3.84
N GLN A 45 1.88 -10.82 -4.20
CA GLN A 45 0.59 -11.30 -3.70
C GLN A 45 0.61 -11.54 -2.20
N TYR A 46 1.68 -12.15 -1.67
CA TYR A 46 1.87 -12.35 -0.24
C TYR A 46 1.83 -11.01 0.50
N PHE A 47 2.70 -10.06 0.14
CA PHE A 47 2.74 -8.75 0.79
C PHE A 47 1.43 -7.99 0.61
N ARG A 48 0.78 -8.07 -0.56
CA ARG A 48 -0.55 -7.48 -0.78
C ARG A 48 -1.57 -8.03 0.21
N SER A 49 -1.60 -9.34 0.45
CA SER A 49 -2.53 -9.95 1.41
C SER A 49 -2.27 -9.52 2.86
N LYS A 50 -1.01 -9.37 3.26
CA LYS A 50 -0.63 -9.03 4.65
C LYS A 50 -0.69 -7.55 4.94
N MET A 51 -0.44 -6.72 3.94
CA MET A 51 -0.14 -5.31 4.14
C MET A 51 -1.23 -4.37 3.61
N SER A 52 -2.13 -4.78 2.71
CA SER A 52 -3.12 -3.85 2.12
C SER A 52 -4.02 -3.19 3.17
N ALA A 53 -4.56 -3.96 4.11
CA ALA A 53 -5.42 -3.43 5.17
C ALA A 53 -4.69 -2.48 6.13
N PRO A 54 -3.51 -2.84 6.71
CA PRO A 54 -2.79 -1.91 7.57
C PRO A 54 -2.24 -0.69 6.81
N LEU A 55 -1.79 -0.83 5.55
CA LEU A 55 -1.45 0.33 4.72
C LEU A 55 -2.66 1.24 4.54
N ALA A 56 -3.84 0.67 4.27
CA ALA A 56 -5.06 1.44 4.12
C ALA A 56 -5.38 2.27 5.37
N ALA A 57 -5.31 1.63 6.54
CA ALA A 57 -5.55 2.28 7.82
C ALA A 57 -4.56 3.43 8.09
N ASP A 58 -3.28 3.23 7.76
CA ASP A 58 -2.22 4.22 7.97
C ASP A 58 -2.25 5.38 6.98
N MET A 59 -2.59 5.11 5.72
CA MET A 59 -2.61 6.11 4.65
C MET A 59 -3.89 6.92 4.63
N LYS A 60 -5.02 6.37 5.06
CA LYS A 60 -6.31 7.06 5.06
C LYS A 60 -6.29 8.44 5.75
N PRO A 61 -5.79 8.61 6.99
CA PRO A 61 -5.77 9.94 7.63
C PRO A 61 -4.85 10.93 6.91
N ILE A 62 -3.78 10.45 6.28
CA ILE A 62 -2.86 11.28 5.49
C ILE A 62 -3.60 11.79 4.24
N ILE A 63 -4.26 10.89 3.50
CA ILE A 63 -5.03 11.22 2.29
C ILE A 63 -6.22 12.12 2.63
N ASP A 64 -6.96 11.85 3.71
CA ASP A 64 -8.08 12.68 4.17
C ASP A 64 -7.62 14.11 4.47
N THR A 65 -6.47 14.26 5.13
CA THR A 65 -5.88 15.57 5.41
C THR A 65 -5.54 16.28 4.11
N GLN A 66 -4.84 15.61 3.18
CA GLN A 66 -4.44 16.22 1.91
C GLN A 66 -5.65 16.60 1.03
N LEU A 67 -6.66 15.75 0.93
CA LEU A 67 -7.86 16.01 0.13
C LEU A 67 -8.70 17.14 0.72
N SER A 68 -8.76 17.28 2.05
CA SER A 68 -9.46 18.40 2.70
C SER A 68 -8.84 19.77 2.40
N GLU A 69 -7.54 19.78 2.08
CA GLU A 69 -6.81 21.00 1.73
C GLU A 69 -6.93 21.36 0.23
N VAL A 70 -7.44 20.44 -0.60
CA VAL A 70 -7.73 20.73 -2.00
C VAL A 70 -8.96 21.64 -2.06
N GLY A 71 -8.80 22.84 -2.60
CA GLY A 71 -9.83 23.89 -2.59
C GLY A 71 -11.21 23.47 -3.14
N ALA A 72 -11.26 22.46 -4.01
CA ALA A 72 -12.52 21.89 -4.50
C ALA A 72 -13.32 21.17 -3.40
N ILE A 73 -12.67 20.38 -2.53
CA ILE A 73 -13.33 19.72 -1.39
C ILE A 73 -13.72 20.75 -0.33
N ALA A 74 -12.85 21.73 -0.05
CA ALA A 74 -13.14 22.80 0.89
C ALA A 74 -14.34 23.66 0.43
N ALA A 75 -14.43 23.97 -0.87
CA ALA A 75 -15.57 24.68 -1.45
C ALA A 75 -16.86 23.83 -1.40
N TYR A 76 -16.76 22.54 -1.68
CA TYR A 76 -17.88 21.59 -1.55
C TYR A 76 -18.37 21.49 -0.09
N ASP A 77 -17.46 21.36 0.88
CA ASP A 77 -17.81 21.32 2.31
C ASP A 77 -18.49 22.62 2.77
N LYS A 78 -18.06 23.79 2.25
CA LYS A 78 -18.71 25.08 2.54
C LYS A 78 -20.12 25.16 1.96
N MET A 79 -20.33 24.62 0.76
CA MET A 79 -21.64 24.57 0.11
C MET A 79 -22.58 23.58 0.81
N MET A 80 -22.08 22.40 1.17
CA MET A 80 -22.86 21.29 1.71
C MET A 80 -22.95 21.29 3.24
N GLY A 81 -22.20 22.15 3.95
CA GLY A 81 -22.15 22.20 5.40
C GLY A 81 -23.51 22.40 6.08
N GLN A 82 -24.47 23.04 5.41
CA GLN A 82 -25.85 23.19 5.90
C GLN A 82 -26.76 21.99 5.59
N TYR A 83 -26.35 21.11 4.67
CA TYR A 83 -27.15 19.99 4.16
C TYR A 83 -26.66 18.62 4.63
N LYS A 84 -25.49 18.55 5.29
CA LYS A 84 -24.87 17.31 5.79
C LYS A 84 -25.74 16.49 6.75
N SER A 85 -26.75 17.09 7.39
CA SER A 85 -27.68 16.43 8.30
C SER A 85 -28.85 15.72 7.60
N LEU A 86 -29.02 15.91 6.29
CA LEU A 86 -30.07 15.22 5.55
C LEU A 86 -29.62 13.79 5.21
N PRO A 87 -30.41 12.76 5.55
CA PRO A 87 -30.22 11.44 4.95
C PRO A 87 -30.33 11.62 3.43
N PHE A 88 -29.51 10.92 2.64
CA PHE A 88 -29.43 10.99 1.15
C PHE A 88 -28.43 11.96 0.51
N VAL A 89 -27.64 12.73 1.26
CA VAL A 89 -26.54 13.50 0.66
C VAL A 89 -25.36 12.58 0.31
N PRO A 90 -24.86 12.57 -0.95
CA PRO A 90 -23.69 11.78 -1.33
C PRO A 90 -22.41 12.28 -0.64
N ASP A 91 -21.67 11.36 0.02
CA ASP A 91 -20.36 11.66 0.59
C ASP A 91 -19.26 11.58 -0.49
N VAL A 92 -19.21 12.63 -1.31
CA VAL A 92 -18.21 12.79 -2.38
C VAL A 92 -16.79 12.73 -1.81
N LYS A 93 -16.59 13.20 -0.58
CA LYS A 93 -15.28 13.20 0.07
C LYS A 93 -14.85 11.78 0.42
N ALA A 94 -15.70 11.00 1.07
CA ALA A 94 -15.41 9.60 1.37
C ALA A 94 -15.11 8.80 0.09
N ASN A 95 -15.94 8.96 -0.94
CA ASN A 95 -15.72 8.28 -2.23
C ASN A 95 -14.38 8.65 -2.88
N LEU A 96 -13.99 9.93 -2.82
CA LEU A 96 -12.71 10.38 -3.37
C LEU A 96 -11.52 9.87 -2.53
N THR A 97 -11.64 9.91 -1.21
CA THR A 97 -10.64 9.34 -0.30
C THR A 97 -10.41 7.87 -0.60
N ASP A 98 -11.48 7.07 -0.66
CA ASP A 98 -11.39 5.64 -0.90
C ASP A 98 -10.79 5.35 -2.29
N HIS A 99 -11.19 6.11 -3.32
CA HIS A 99 -10.62 5.98 -4.66
C HIS A 99 -9.11 6.25 -4.69
N VAL A 100 -8.67 7.37 -4.11
CA VAL A 100 -7.25 7.75 -4.06
C VAL A 100 -6.46 6.76 -3.22
N LEU A 101 -7.03 6.27 -2.11
CA LEU A 101 -6.43 5.25 -1.26
C LEU A 101 -6.21 3.93 -2.02
N THR A 102 -7.22 3.43 -2.73
CA THR A 102 -7.09 2.23 -3.57
C THR A 102 -6.00 2.42 -4.63
N LYS A 103 -5.99 3.56 -5.32
CA LYS A 103 -4.97 3.84 -6.35
C LYS A 103 -3.55 3.92 -5.77
N ALA A 104 -3.40 4.51 -4.58
CA ALA A 104 -2.11 4.61 -3.94
C ALA A 104 -1.57 3.22 -3.54
N ILE A 105 -2.41 2.39 -2.92
CA ILE A 105 -2.06 1.01 -2.55
C ILE A 105 -1.74 0.18 -3.79
N ASP A 106 -2.54 0.29 -4.84
CA ASP A 106 -2.28 -0.39 -6.11
C ASP A 106 -0.96 0.04 -6.73
N GLY A 107 -0.62 1.33 -6.66
CA GLY A 107 0.65 1.86 -7.12
C GLY A 107 1.86 1.24 -6.39
N VAL A 108 1.77 1.08 -5.06
CA VAL A 108 2.81 0.43 -4.25
C VAL A 108 3.05 -1.00 -4.73
N PHE A 109 1.98 -1.79 -4.86
CA PHE A 109 2.11 -3.19 -5.26
C PHE A 109 2.44 -3.38 -6.74
N LEU A 110 2.06 -2.43 -7.60
CA LEU A 110 2.52 -2.39 -8.99
C LEU A 110 4.05 -2.26 -9.05
N TYR A 111 4.63 -1.36 -8.25
CA TYR A 111 6.08 -1.18 -8.20
C TYR A 111 6.77 -2.41 -7.61
N LEU A 112 6.24 -2.95 -6.51
CA LEU A 112 6.77 -4.18 -5.89
C LEU A 112 6.77 -5.36 -6.88
N GLY A 113 5.68 -5.54 -7.64
CA GLY A 113 5.60 -6.59 -8.66
C GLY A 113 6.61 -6.43 -9.78
N ARG A 114 6.94 -5.20 -10.17
CA ARG A 114 8.01 -4.94 -11.15
C ARG A 114 9.38 -5.31 -10.60
N GLU A 115 9.66 -4.95 -9.35
CA GLU A 115 10.92 -5.32 -8.69
C GLU A 115 11.03 -6.84 -8.51
N GLU A 116 9.96 -7.51 -8.09
CA GLU A 116 9.92 -8.98 -8.00
C GLU A 116 10.20 -9.62 -9.37
N ALA A 117 9.53 -9.16 -10.43
CA ALA A 117 9.75 -9.67 -11.78
C ALA A 117 11.22 -9.51 -12.22
N ALA A 118 11.81 -8.33 -11.98
CA ALA A 118 13.22 -8.06 -12.29
C ALA A 118 14.19 -8.99 -11.51
N ILE A 119 13.88 -9.30 -10.25
CA ILE A 119 14.65 -10.26 -9.45
C ILE A 119 14.51 -11.68 -10.01
N ARG A 120 13.30 -12.08 -10.42
CA ARG A 120 13.04 -13.42 -10.98
C ARG A 120 13.70 -13.64 -12.33
N GLU A 121 13.84 -12.60 -13.14
CA GLU A 121 14.52 -12.62 -14.44
C GLU A 121 16.05 -12.70 -14.33
N ASN A 122 16.61 -12.56 -13.12
CA ASN A 122 18.04 -12.72 -12.85
C ASN A 122 18.32 -13.95 -11.94
N PRO A 123 18.44 -15.17 -12.51
CA PRO A 123 18.63 -16.42 -11.77
C PRO A 123 19.86 -16.43 -10.86
N ALA A 124 20.91 -15.66 -11.19
CA ALA A 124 22.12 -15.56 -10.36
C ALA A 124 21.88 -14.94 -8.98
N LYS A 125 20.75 -14.23 -8.78
CA LYS A 125 20.31 -13.70 -7.47
C LYS A 125 19.34 -14.63 -6.71
N ARG A 126 18.79 -15.66 -7.39
CA ARG A 126 17.84 -16.61 -6.78
C ARG A 126 18.51 -17.64 -5.87
N THR A 127 19.82 -17.80 -5.97
CA THR A 127 20.58 -18.79 -5.20
C THR A 127 21.58 -18.08 -4.30
N THR A 128 21.09 -17.35 -3.32
CA THR A 128 21.94 -16.99 -2.18
C THR A 128 22.08 -18.22 -1.29
N GLU A 129 23.26 -18.38 -0.69
CA GLU A 129 23.56 -19.43 0.29
C GLU A 129 22.53 -19.48 1.44
N LEU A 130 21.85 -18.36 1.74
CA LEU A 130 20.73 -18.30 2.68
C LEU A 130 19.55 -19.21 2.29
N LEU A 131 19.17 -19.28 1.01
CA LEU A 131 18.07 -20.16 0.58
C LEU A 131 18.48 -21.63 0.63
N GLN A 132 19.75 -21.94 0.37
CA GLN A 132 20.26 -23.31 0.54
C GLN A 132 20.31 -23.69 2.02
N ASN A 133 20.73 -22.80 2.92
CA ASN A 133 20.85 -23.11 4.36
C ASN A 133 19.49 -23.23 5.09
N VAL A 134 18.44 -22.55 4.63
CA VAL A 134 17.10 -22.61 5.24
C VAL A 134 16.28 -23.82 4.77
N PHE A 135 16.63 -24.39 3.61
CA PHE A 135 15.97 -25.57 3.03
C PHE A 135 16.85 -26.82 2.92
N ALA A 136 18.13 -26.73 3.29
CA ALA A 136 18.98 -27.89 3.54
C ALA A 136 18.48 -28.58 4.81
N LYS A 137 18.14 -29.86 4.67
CA LYS A 137 17.73 -30.71 5.77
C LYS A 137 18.94 -31.40 6.38
#